data_AF-A0A9X3LJV3-F1
#
_entry.id   AF-A0A9X3LJV3-F1
#
_cell.length_a   1.000
_cell.length_b   1.000
_cell.length_c   1.000
_cell.angle_alpha   90.00
_cell.angle_beta   90.00
_cell.angle_gamma   90.00
#
_symmetry.space_group_name_H-M   'P 1'
#
loop_
_entity.id
_entity.type
_entity.pdbx_description
1 polymer ?
#
loop_
_entity_poly.entity_id
_entity_poly.type
_entity_poly.pdbx_seq_one_letter_code
_entity_poly.pdbx_strand_id
1 'polypeptide(L)' 'MTGPAILLMALFIIVIWGGLVAAILMLAKTDDATTGELGSAPGTDNESLLQVNTSSAAR' A
#
# COMPACT_ATOMS: atom_id res chain seq x y z
N MET A 1 29.13 -22.32 -12.26
CA MET A 1 28.28 -21.95 -11.10
C MET A 1 28.29 -23.11 -10.13
N THR A 2 28.65 -22.90 -8.86
CA THR A 2 28.73 -24.00 -7.88
C THR A 2 27.34 -24.34 -7.33
N GLY A 3 27.13 -25.59 -6.89
CA GLY A 3 25.85 -26.03 -6.31
C GLY A 3 25.36 -25.13 -5.16
N PRO A 4 26.21 -24.78 -4.17
CA PRO A 4 25.85 -23.84 -3.12
C PRO A 4 25.46 -22.44 -3.63
N ALA A 5 26.11 -21.93 -4.68
CA ALA A 5 25.77 -20.63 -5.25
C ALA A 5 24.37 -20.63 -5.90
N ILE A 6 23.99 -21.71 -6.58
CA ILE A 6 22.65 -21.86 -7.17
C ILE A 6 21.60 -21.94 -6.06
N LEU A 7 21.87 -22.69 -5.00
CA LEU A 7 20.97 -22.81 -3.85
C LEU A 7 20.71 -21.44 -3.20
N LEU A 8 21.77 -20.70 -2.90
CA LEU A 8 21.65 -19.37 -2.30
C LEU A 8 20.93 -18.37 -3.21
N MET A 9 21.18 -18.43 -4.52
CA MET A 9 20.48 -17.63 -5.51
C MET A 9 18.97 -17.93 -5.53
N ALA A 10 18.58 -19.20 -5.52
CA ALA A 10 17.18 -19.60 -5.51
C ALA A 10 16.48 -19.16 -4.22
N LEU A 11 17.12 -19.33 -3.06
CA LEU A 11 16.59 -18.87 -1.78
C LEU A 11 16.41 -17.36 -1.75
N PHE A 12 17.38 -16.60 -2.26
CA PHE A 12 17.26 -15.14 -2.39
C PHE A 12 16.05 -14.74 -3.23
N ILE A 13 15.87 -15.36 -4.40
CA ILE A 13 14.74 -15.09 -5.28
C ILE A 13 13.41 -15.40 -4.57
N ILE A 14 13.28 -16.57 -3.95
CA ILE A 14 12.05 -16.99 -3.26
C ILE A 14 11.71 -16.05 -2.11
N VAL A 15 12.70 -15.65 -1.30
CA VAL A 15 12.46 -14.78 -0.14
C VAL A 15 12.08 -13.37 -0.57
N ILE A 16 12.80 -12.77 -1.52
CA ILE A 16 12.52 -11.39 -1.96
C ILE A 16 11.23 -11.32 -2.76
N TRP A 17 11.08 -12.14 -3.80
CA TRP A 17 9.89 -12.09 -4.65
C TRP A 17 8.67 -12.68 -3.95
N GLY A 18 8.82 -13.78 -3.20
CA GLY A 18 7.73 -14.34 -2.40
C GLY A 18 7.29 -13.39 -1.29
N GLY A 19 8.23 -12.74 -0.59
CA GLY A 19 7.93 -11.72 0.40
C GLY A 19 7.22 -10.51 -0.19
N LEU A 20 7.66 -10.03 -1.36
CA LEU A 20 7.01 -8.93 -2.07
C LEU A 20 5.58 -9.27 -2.48
N VAL A 21 5.35 -10.44 -3.09
CA VAL A 21 4.01 -10.89 -3.49
C VAL A 21 3.09 -10.99 -2.27
N ALA A 22 3.56 -11.59 -1.18
CA ALA A 22 2.79 -11.69 0.05
C ALA A 22 2.44 -10.32 0.65
N ALA A 23 3.40 -9.38 0.67
CA ALA A 23 3.18 -8.02 1.13
C ALA A 23 2.12 -7.27 0.29
N ILE A 24 2.17 -7.40 -1.03
CA ILE A 24 1.17 -6.83 -1.94
C ILE A 24 -0.22 -7.40 -1.66
N LEU A 25 -0.34 -8.73 -1.51
CA LEU A 25 -1.61 -9.37 -1.20
C LEU A 25 -2.18 -8.93 0.16
N MET A 26 -1.31 -8.75 1.16
CA MET A 26 -1.73 -8.22 2.47
C MET A 26 -2.19 -6.77 2.38
N LEU A 27 -1.46 -5.94 1.63
CA LEU A 27 -1.80 -4.53 1.44
C LEU A 27 -3.13 -4.38 0.69
N ALA A 28 -3.33 -5.13 -0.39
CA ALA A 28 -4.53 -5.10 -1.20
C ALA A 28 -5.79 -5.63 -0.49
N LYS A 29 -5.66 -6.23 0.69
CA LYS A 29 -6.79 -6.81 1.43
C LYS A 29 -7.64 -5.76 2.14
N THR A 30 -7.10 -4.56 2.36
CA THR A 30 -7.81 -3.47 3.04
C THR A 30 -7.83 -2.25 2.13
N ASP A 31 -8.94 -1.52 2.13
CA ASP A 31 -9.07 -0.27 1.40
C ASP A 31 -8.82 0.90 2.36
N ASP A 32 -7.86 1.76 2.04
CA ASP A 32 -7.50 2.95 2.82
C ASP A 32 -8.67 3.94 2.94
N ALA A 33 -9.63 3.92 2.01
CA ALA A 33 -10.82 4.76 2.08
C ALA A 33 -11.83 4.30 3.15
N THR A 34 -11.79 3.02 3.53
CA THR A 34 -12.75 2.43 4.48
C THR A 34 -12.10 1.95 5.77
N THR A 35 -10.76 1.94 5.83
CA THR A 35 -9.99 1.46 6.97
C THR A 35 -8.89 2.44 7.34
N GLY A 36 -8.57 2.55 8.63
CA GLY A 36 -7.57 3.50 9.13
C GLY A 36 -8.14 4.87 9.51
N GLU A 37 -7.24 5.84 9.73
CA GLU A 37 -7.60 7.17 10.23
C GLU A 37 -8.36 7.99 9.19
N LEU A 38 -7.96 7.92 7.91
CA LEU A 38 -8.64 8.63 6.82
C LEU A 38 -10.08 8.16 6.55
N GLY A 39 -10.41 6.90 6.87
CA GLY A 39 -11.79 6.39 6.77
C GLY A 39 -12.67 6.69 7.99
N SER A 40 -12.09 7.16 9.11
CA SER A 40 -12.81 7.35 10.38
C SER A 40 -12.72 8.77 10.96
N ALA A 41 -11.77 9.58 10.48
CA ALA A 41 -11.61 10.95 10.89
C ALA A 41 -12.71 11.84 10.29
N PRO A 42 -13.32 12.73 11.09
CA PRO A 42 -14.28 13.70 10.56
C PRO A 42 -13.61 14.67 9.57
N GLY A 43 -14.16 14.80 8.36
CA GLY A 43 -13.67 15.77 7.36
C GLY A 43 -12.56 15.28 6.43
N THR A 44 -12.20 13.99 6.51
CA THR A 44 -11.30 13.34 5.55
C THR A 44 -12.06 12.62 4.42
N ASP A 45 -13.38 12.66 4.44
CA ASP A 45 -14.25 12.18 3.36
C ASP A 45 -14.12 13.07 2.11
N ASN A 46 -14.49 12.47 0.97
CA ASN A 46 -14.29 13.09 -0.34
C ASN A 46 -15.10 14.38 -0.48
N GLU A 47 -16.32 14.42 0.06
CA GLU A 47 -17.19 15.58 0.07
C GLU A 47 -16.57 16.76 0.84
N SER A 48 -16.06 16.50 2.04
CA SER A 48 -15.39 17.51 2.88
C SER A 48 -14.11 18.05 2.23
N LEU A 49 -13.28 17.20 1.64
CA LEU A 49 -12.04 17.61 0.95
C LEU A 49 -12.33 18.42 -0.31
N LEU A 50 -13.35 18.05 -1.09
CA LEU A 50 -13.79 18.82 -2.26
C LEU A 50 -14.27 20.21 -1.86
N GLN A 51 -14.97 20.34 -0.74
CA GLN A 51 -15.44 21.63 -0.23
C GLN A 51 -14.27 22.55 0.18
N VAL A 52 -13.24 22.01 0.84
CA VAL A 52 -12.02 22.75 1.19
C VAL A 52 -11.27 23.22 -0.06
N ASN A 53 -11.09 22.35 -1.06
CA ASN A 53 -10.41 22.72 -2.30
C ASN A 53 -11.16 23.83 -3.06
N THR A 54 -12.48 23.69 -3.19
CA THR A 54 -13.31 24.68 -3.91
C THR A 54 -13.32 26.04 -3.20
N SER A 55 -13.34 26.05 -1.86
CA SER A 55 -13.28 27.29 -1.07
C SER A 55 -11.89 27.94 -1.07
N SER A 56 -10.82 27.16 -1.21
CA SER A 56 -9.46 27.67 -1.42
C SER A 56 -9.29 28.32 -2.81
N ALA A 57 -9.83 27.69 -3.85
CA ALA A 57 -9.75 28.21 -5.22
C ALA A 57 -10.60 29.47 -5.47
N ALA A 58 -11.58 29.76 -4.61
CA ALA A 58 -12.44 30.93 -4.71
C ALA A 58 -11.90 32.18 -3.96
N ARG A 59 -10.75 32.06 -3.27
CA ARG A 59 -10.02 33.17 -2.63
C ARG A 59 -8.88 33.64 -3.51
#